data_AF-A0A226DTM6-F1
#
_entry.id   AF-A0A226DTM6-F1
#
_cell.length_a   1.000
_cell.length_b   1.000
_cell.length_c   1.000
_cell.angle_alpha   90.00
_cell.angle_beta   90.00
_cell.angle_gamma   90.00
#
_symmetry.space_group_name_H-M   'P 1'
#
loop_
_entity.id
_entity.type
_entity.pdbx_description
1 polymer ?
#
loop_
_entity_poly.entity_id
_entity_poly.type
_entity_poly.pdbx_seq_one_letter_code
_entity_poly.pdbx_strand_id
1 'polypeptide(L)'
;MLLTNRERQEMDQFWSGMILQDMNNWTGGFLVKSGNGRVIINHIGSEDGFLTDGDDIFISKKDVKDYHGNMDHVRYLTWFEKILSLVPPKSVLVLDQAPYHRKRVEGTLMPNMASLKQKIVDWVVQHDIRLPEGVESFHKLTKSSLIELAKSKPVKPKFIVEKLAEESNKDIKILWLPPAHCEFNPIELIWAIVKGYIAKHNPGNNLNGIYELSKKAVSNITPEMWRNCVHHSIKYEDKMWERDRLMDNFLDSPATNLMTPIIIPIREDDSSDSEYHTESDDLESEDGDLEFFDS
;
A
#
# COMPACT_ATOMS: atom_id res chain seq x y z
N MET A 1 23.51 -28.04 -22.44
CA MET A 1 23.92 -29.06 -21.47
C MET A 1 22.86 -29.06 -20.39
N LEU A 2 22.15 -30.17 -20.17
CA LEU A 2 21.11 -30.23 -19.15
C LEU A 2 21.76 -30.54 -17.80
N LEU A 3 21.34 -29.81 -16.77
CA LEU A 3 21.83 -29.99 -15.41
C LEU A 3 21.58 -31.43 -14.94
N THR A 4 22.58 -31.98 -14.26
CA THR A 4 22.49 -33.27 -13.59
C THR A 4 21.47 -33.20 -12.45
N ASN A 5 20.96 -34.35 -12.00
CA ASN A 5 19.98 -34.38 -10.90
C ASN A 5 20.55 -33.82 -9.59
N ARG A 6 21.87 -33.92 -9.39
CA ARG A 6 22.57 -33.32 -8.25
C ARG A 6 22.60 -31.79 -8.37
N GLU A 7 22.93 -31.26 -9.54
CA GLU A 7 22.92 -29.81 -9.78
C GLU A 7 21.50 -29.22 -9.68
N ARG A 8 20.47 -29.99 -10.06
CA ARG A 8 19.06 -29.60 -9.83
C ARG A 8 18.71 -29.56 -8.34
N GLN A 9 19.12 -30.56 -7.56
CA GLN A 9 18.86 -30.60 -6.12
C GLN A 9 19.60 -29.48 -5.38
N GLU A 10 20.83 -29.17 -5.79
CA GLU A 10 21.63 -28.06 -5.26
C GLU A 10 21.03 -26.70 -5.66
N MET A 11 20.48 -26.57 -6.88
CA MET A 11 19.72 -25.38 -7.30
C MET A 11 18.40 -25.23 -6.54
N ASP A 12 17.63 -26.29 -6.31
CA ASP A 12 16.39 -26.22 -5.54
C ASP A 12 16.66 -25.82 -4.08
N GLN A 13 17.79 -26.24 -3.51
CA GLN A 13 18.26 -25.79 -2.19
C GLN A 13 18.70 -24.31 -2.18
N PHE A 14 19.27 -23.84 -3.29
CA PHE A 14 19.62 -22.44 -3.50
C PHE A 14 18.37 -21.55 -3.62
N TRP A 15 17.37 -21.96 -4.39
CA TRP A 15 16.09 -21.24 -4.54
C TRP A 15 15.22 -21.30 -3.27
N SER A 16 15.33 -22.36 -2.46
CA SER A 16 14.63 -22.49 -1.17
C SER A 16 15.38 -21.86 0.01
N GLY A 17 16.58 -21.30 -0.20
CA GLY A 17 17.31 -20.52 0.80
C GLY A 17 17.90 -21.32 1.95
N MET A 18 18.14 -22.62 1.79
CA MET A 18 18.54 -23.51 2.89
C MET A 18 20.06 -23.60 3.16
N ILE A 19 20.94 -23.02 2.33
CA ILE A 19 22.40 -23.16 2.54
C ILE A 19 23.12 -21.83 2.37
N LEU A 20 23.64 -21.29 3.48
CA LEU A 20 24.69 -20.29 3.52
C LEU A 20 26.04 -21.02 3.59
N GLN A 21 26.59 -21.43 2.46
CA GLN A 21 28.05 -21.53 2.26
C GLN A 21 28.40 -21.63 0.77
N ASP A 22 29.50 -20.97 0.44
CA ASP A 22 29.99 -20.47 -0.85
C ASP A 22 30.05 -21.52 -1.98
N MET A 23 29.29 -21.29 -3.06
CA MET A 23 29.58 -21.84 -4.38
C MET A 23 30.21 -20.74 -5.25
N ASN A 24 31.54 -20.76 -5.37
CA ASN A 24 32.30 -20.05 -6.40
C ASN A 24 31.99 -18.54 -6.55
N ASN A 25 31.98 -17.77 -5.45
CA ASN A 25 31.90 -16.29 -5.49
C ASN A 25 30.59 -15.68 -6.03
N TRP A 26 29.47 -16.42 -6.05
CA TRP A 26 28.14 -15.84 -6.37
C TRP A 26 27.28 -15.74 -5.11
N THR A 27 26.79 -14.54 -4.81
CA THR A 27 25.82 -14.29 -3.73
C THR A 27 24.43 -14.12 -4.32
N GLY A 28 23.53 -15.06 -4.02
CA GLY A 28 22.10 -14.97 -4.35
C GLY A 28 21.25 -15.57 -3.22
N GLY A 29 20.02 -15.08 -3.08
CA GLY A 29 19.08 -15.44 -2.01
C GLY A 29 18.93 -14.33 -0.96
N PHE A 30 17.88 -13.53 -1.09
CA PHE A 30 17.41 -12.69 0.02
C PHE A 30 16.40 -13.48 0.84
N LEU A 31 16.77 -13.77 2.09
CA LEU A 31 15.96 -13.57 3.32
C LEU A 31 16.49 -14.49 4.42
N VAL A 32 17.59 -14.09 5.06
CA VAL A 32 17.79 -14.50 6.46
C VAL A 32 16.68 -13.80 7.24
N LYS A 33 15.62 -14.53 7.61
CA LYS A 33 14.71 -14.09 8.67
C LYS A 33 15.52 -14.07 9.96
N SER A 34 16.15 -12.92 10.22
CA SER A 34 16.69 -12.60 11.52
C SER A 34 15.54 -12.64 12.52
N GLY A 35 15.52 -13.64 13.41
CA GLY A 35 14.59 -13.72 14.55
C GLY A 35 14.77 -12.60 15.58
N ASN A 36 15.57 -11.57 15.28
CA ASN A 36 15.88 -10.49 16.20
C ASN A 36 14.98 -9.26 16.06
N GLY A 37 14.13 -9.18 15.03
CA GLY A 37 13.31 -7.99 14.72
C GLY A 37 13.83 -7.22 13.50
N ARG A 38 13.16 -6.13 13.13
CA ARG A 38 13.49 -5.28 11.97
C ARG A 38 13.60 -3.81 12.39
N VAL A 39 14.45 -3.04 11.75
CA VAL A 39 14.38 -1.57 11.82
C VAL A 39 13.43 -1.10 10.73
N ILE A 40 12.44 -0.30 11.12
CA ILE A 40 11.47 0.33 10.23
C ILE A 40 11.81 1.82 10.19
N ILE A 41 11.85 2.36 8.97
CA ILE A 41 12.10 3.77 8.69
C ILE A 41 10.88 4.27 7.93
N ASN A 42 10.22 5.29 8.46
CA ASN A 42 9.21 6.06 7.77
C ASN A 42 9.63 7.53 7.72
N HIS A 43 9.49 8.17 6.56
CA HIS A 43 9.91 9.55 6.37
C HIS A 43 9.26 10.16 5.13
N ILE A 44 9.49 11.46 4.94
CA ILE A 44 9.02 12.26 3.82
C ILE A 44 10.10 13.26 3.44
N GLY A 45 10.22 13.56 2.16
CA GLY A 45 11.16 14.54 1.64
C GLY A 45 10.73 15.14 0.31
N SER A 46 11.46 16.15 -0.11
CA SER A 46 11.33 16.83 -1.39
C SER A 46 12.71 16.98 -2.03
N GLU A 47 12.81 17.72 -3.13
CA GLU A 47 14.09 18.16 -3.72
C GLU A 47 15.01 18.92 -2.75
N ASP A 48 14.46 19.44 -1.65
CA ASP A 48 15.22 20.13 -0.61
C ASP A 48 15.82 19.18 0.43
N GLY A 49 15.54 17.89 0.31
CA GLY A 49 15.98 16.88 1.26
C GLY A 49 14.85 16.26 2.04
N PHE A 50 15.22 15.48 3.06
CA PHE A 50 14.26 15.02 4.05
C PHE A 50 13.68 16.18 4.86
N LEU A 51 12.38 16.12 5.17
CA LEU A 51 11.73 17.11 6.01
C LEU A 51 12.33 17.09 7.42
N THR A 52 12.81 18.22 7.92
CA THR A 52 13.34 18.31 9.29
C THR A 52 12.29 17.85 10.30
N ASP A 53 12.71 17.02 11.26
CA ASP A 53 11.86 16.36 12.27
C ASP A 53 10.75 15.47 11.69
N GLY A 54 10.80 15.12 10.40
CA GLY A 54 9.81 14.28 9.74
C GLY A 54 10.08 12.78 9.84
N ASP A 55 11.17 12.36 10.48
CA ASP A 55 11.56 10.95 10.59
C ASP A 55 10.73 10.22 11.64
N ASP A 56 10.45 8.95 11.36
CA ASP A 56 9.96 7.96 12.31
C ASP A 56 10.74 6.66 12.13
N ILE A 57 11.75 6.45 12.98
CA ILE A 57 12.62 5.27 12.94
C ILE A 57 12.44 4.48 14.22
N PHE A 58 12.08 3.20 14.11
CA PHE A 58 11.82 2.33 15.25
C PHE A 58 12.19 0.88 14.99
N ILE A 59 12.31 0.11 16.07
CA ILE A 59 12.53 -1.34 16.02
C ILE A 59 11.19 -2.05 16.14
N SER A 60 10.92 -2.97 15.21
CA SER A 60 9.74 -3.83 15.19
C SER A 60 9.73 -4.77 16.40
N LYS A 61 8.57 -5.01 17.02
CA LYS A 61 8.44 -5.98 18.11
C LYS A 61 8.63 -7.40 17.55
N LYS A 62 9.17 -8.31 18.38
CA LYS A 62 9.63 -9.66 17.99
C LYS A 62 8.53 -10.62 17.49
N ASP A 63 7.25 -10.31 17.70
CA ASP A 63 6.13 -11.21 17.42
C ASP A 63 5.10 -10.64 16.45
N VAL A 64 5.55 -10.18 15.27
CA VAL A 64 4.63 -10.11 14.13
C VAL A 64 5.28 -10.80 12.94
N LYS A 65 4.74 -11.96 12.59
CA LYS A 65 5.09 -12.77 11.41
C LYS A 65 4.94 -11.98 10.10
N ASP A 66 4.24 -10.84 10.16
CA ASP A 66 3.91 -9.94 9.09
C ASP A 66 4.61 -8.56 9.27
N TYR A 67 5.18 -8.05 8.18
CA TYR A 67 5.67 -6.67 8.11
C TYR A 67 4.55 -5.66 8.45
N HIS A 68 3.29 -6.02 8.14
CA HIS A 68 2.12 -5.16 8.30
C HIS A 68 1.61 -4.99 9.74
N GLY A 69 2.09 -5.75 10.74
CA GLY A 69 1.61 -5.58 12.13
C GLY A 69 2.47 -4.67 13.01
N ASN A 70 3.63 -4.18 12.55
CA ASN A 70 4.46 -3.25 13.34
C ASN A 70 4.29 -1.78 12.94
N MET A 71 3.91 -1.52 11.68
CA MET A 71 3.39 -0.23 11.25
C MET A 71 1.86 -0.31 11.28
N ASP A 72 1.29 -0.14 12.47
CA ASP A 72 -0.16 -0.08 12.58
C ASP A 72 -0.69 1.27 12.06
N HIS A 73 -1.93 1.26 11.61
CA HIS A 73 -2.58 2.46 11.08
C HIS A 73 -2.59 3.61 12.09
N VAL A 74 -2.64 3.32 13.39
CA VAL A 74 -2.68 4.34 14.46
C VAL A 74 -1.36 5.09 14.50
N ARG A 75 -0.23 4.38 14.49
CA ARG A 75 1.11 4.96 14.42
C ARG A 75 1.28 5.81 13.17
N TYR A 76 0.88 5.27 12.01
CA TYR A 76 1.00 6.02 10.75
C TYR A 76 0.21 7.33 10.80
N LEU A 77 -1.04 7.32 11.29
CA LEU A 77 -1.82 8.55 11.41
C LEU A 77 -1.22 9.55 12.40
N THR A 78 -0.74 9.09 13.55
CA THR A 78 -0.05 9.96 14.52
C THR A 78 1.18 10.62 13.89
N TRP A 79 1.97 9.86 13.12
CA TRP A 79 3.07 10.43 12.35
C TRP A 79 2.58 11.39 11.28
N PHE A 80 1.52 11.05 10.55
CA PHE A 80 0.97 11.86 9.47
C PHE A 80 0.45 13.21 9.98
N GLU A 81 -0.26 13.25 11.12
CA GLU A 81 -0.68 14.50 11.78
C GLU A 81 0.51 15.38 12.14
N LYS A 82 1.59 14.79 12.68
CA LYS A 82 2.85 15.49 12.92
C LYS A 82 3.39 16.07 11.60
N ILE A 83 3.42 15.30 10.51
CA ILE A 83 3.86 15.79 9.19
C ILE A 83 3.01 16.96 8.71
N LEU A 84 1.68 16.90 8.84
CA LEU A 84 0.80 18.02 8.48
C LEU A 84 1.13 19.30 9.26
N SER A 85 1.60 19.17 10.51
CA SER A 85 2.05 20.32 11.31
C SER A 85 3.39 20.90 10.83
N LEU A 86 4.25 20.09 10.22
CA LEU A 86 5.60 20.47 9.78
C LEU A 86 5.66 20.98 8.33
N VAL A 87 4.84 20.44 7.43
CA VAL A 87 4.89 20.83 6.01
C VAL A 87 4.40 22.27 5.79
N PRO A 88 4.95 22.98 4.78
CA PRO A 88 4.48 24.31 4.41
C PRO A 88 3.03 24.31 3.93
N PRO A 89 2.31 25.45 4.03
CA PRO A 89 1.03 25.62 3.36
C PRO A 89 1.14 25.43 1.84
N LYS A 90 0.05 25.03 1.19
CA LYS A 90 -0.04 24.77 -0.26
C LYS A 90 0.85 23.63 -0.75
N SER A 91 1.05 22.61 0.08
CA SER A 91 1.84 21.42 -0.24
C SER A 91 1.02 20.32 -0.91
N VAL A 92 1.68 19.50 -1.72
CA VAL A 92 1.13 18.25 -2.26
C VAL A 92 1.91 17.09 -1.64
N LEU A 93 1.22 16.19 -0.95
CA LEU A 93 1.81 14.98 -0.38
C LEU A 93 1.54 13.81 -1.32
N VAL A 94 2.60 13.15 -1.76
CA VAL A 94 2.53 12.01 -2.67
C VAL A 94 2.55 10.72 -1.84
N LEU A 95 1.53 9.87 -1.99
CA LEU A 95 1.38 8.61 -1.26
C LEU A 95 1.31 7.42 -2.22
N ASP A 96 1.93 6.31 -1.83
CA ASP A 96 1.73 5.01 -2.48
C ASP A 96 0.40 4.37 -2.07
N GLN A 97 0.10 3.19 -2.60
CA GLN A 97 -1.16 2.47 -2.34
C GLN A 97 -1.10 1.54 -1.10
N ALA A 98 -0.19 1.76 -0.15
CA ALA A 98 -0.06 0.90 1.02
C ALA A 98 -1.39 0.81 1.81
N PRO A 99 -1.78 -0.39 2.31
CA PRO A 99 -3.09 -0.57 2.96
C PRO A 99 -3.38 0.41 4.10
N TYR A 100 -2.36 0.75 4.90
CA TYR A 100 -2.50 1.68 6.02
C TYR A 100 -2.66 3.15 5.60
N HIS A 101 -2.26 3.54 4.38
CA HIS A 101 -2.60 4.85 3.82
C HIS A 101 -4.08 4.92 3.42
N ARG A 102 -4.64 3.78 3.02
CA ARG A 102 -5.96 3.66 2.39
C ARG A 102 -7.09 3.37 3.39
N LYS A 103 -6.89 3.62 4.69
CA LYS A 103 -8.01 3.51 5.64
C LYS A 103 -9.03 4.58 5.34
N ARG A 104 -10.29 4.16 5.24
CA ARG A 104 -11.40 5.00 4.81
C ARG A 104 -12.09 5.61 6.03
N VAL A 105 -12.66 6.79 5.82
CA VAL A 105 -13.50 7.46 6.82
C VAL A 105 -14.82 6.69 6.93
N GLU A 106 -15.17 6.28 8.14
CA GLU A 106 -16.45 5.62 8.43
C GLU A 106 -17.62 6.50 7.96
N GLY A 107 -18.64 5.87 7.37
CA GLY A 107 -19.78 6.59 6.75
C GLY A 107 -19.55 7.04 5.30
N THR A 108 -18.31 7.17 4.81
CA THR A 108 -18.05 7.45 3.38
C THR A 108 -18.10 6.20 2.50
N LEU A 109 -18.30 5.04 3.13
CA LEU A 109 -18.42 3.74 2.47
C LEU A 109 -19.86 3.50 2.02
N MET A 110 -20.04 3.32 0.72
CA MET A 110 -21.32 2.87 0.17
C MET A 110 -21.67 1.48 0.73
N PRO A 111 -22.89 1.28 1.27
CA PRO A 111 -23.34 -0.05 1.68
C PRO A 111 -23.46 -0.98 0.47
N ASN A 112 -23.26 -2.28 0.70
CA ASN A 112 -23.41 -3.34 -0.30
C ASN A 112 -24.32 -4.47 0.23
N MET A 113 -24.56 -5.51 -0.59
CA MET A 113 -25.48 -6.61 -0.20
C MET A 113 -24.99 -7.41 1.00
N ALA A 114 -23.68 -7.44 1.25
CA ALA A 114 -23.09 -8.06 2.43
C ALA A 114 -23.29 -7.22 3.70
N SER A 115 -23.55 -5.91 3.59
CA SER A 115 -23.82 -5.03 4.73
C SER A 115 -25.08 -5.46 5.49
N LEU A 116 -25.06 -5.38 6.83
CA LEU A 116 -26.24 -5.59 7.67
C LEU A 116 -27.34 -4.59 7.28
N LYS A 117 -28.61 -5.03 7.23
CA LYS A 117 -29.72 -4.18 6.79
C LYS A 117 -29.80 -2.87 7.58
N GLN A 118 -29.56 -2.93 8.89
CA GLN A 118 -29.53 -1.75 9.76
C GLN A 118 -28.47 -0.73 9.31
N LYS A 119 -27.23 -1.18 9.04
CA LYS A 119 -26.17 -0.28 8.53
C LYS A 119 -26.53 0.40 7.21
N ILE A 120 -27.27 -0.30 6.33
CA ILE A 120 -27.76 0.31 5.08
C ILE A 120 -28.79 1.41 5.39
N VAL A 121 -29.72 1.14 6.32
CA VAL A 121 -30.71 2.14 6.76
C VAL A 121 -30.01 3.35 7.39
N ASP A 122 -29.09 3.12 8.32
CA ASP A 122 -28.33 4.18 9.00
C ASP A 122 -27.58 5.04 7.99
N TRP A 123 -26.95 4.42 6.99
CA TRP A 123 -26.25 5.12 5.92
C TRP A 123 -27.20 5.99 5.08
N VAL A 124 -28.35 5.45 4.67
CA VAL A 124 -29.36 6.17 3.86
C VAL A 124 -29.93 7.37 4.62
N VAL A 125 -30.19 7.20 5.93
CA VAL A 125 -30.63 8.28 6.82
C VAL A 125 -29.54 9.34 7.00
N GLN A 126 -28.30 8.93 7.27
CA GLN A 126 -27.15 9.83 7.45
C GLN A 126 -26.90 10.70 6.20
N HIS A 127 -27.23 10.20 5.01
CA HIS A 127 -27.02 10.91 3.75
C HIS A 127 -28.26 11.67 3.27
N ASP A 128 -29.27 11.87 4.12
CA ASP A 128 -30.51 12.61 3.83
C ASP A 128 -31.24 12.13 2.56
N ILE A 129 -31.19 10.82 2.29
CA ILE A 129 -31.94 10.24 1.16
C ILE A 129 -33.41 10.14 1.57
N ARG A 130 -34.31 10.60 0.70
CA ARG A 130 -35.74 10.60 0.99
C ARG A 130 -36.34 9.22 0.88
N LEU A 131 -37.30 8.94 1.74
CA LEU A 131 -38.11 7.74 1.68
C LEU A 131 -38.97 7.75 0.40
N PRO A 132 -39.09 6.62 -0.33
CA PRO A 132 -40.01 6.52 -1.46
C PRO A 132 -41.46 6.80 -1.07
N GLU A 133 -42.23 7.35 -2.01
CA GLU A 133 -43.64 7.67 -1.79
C GLU A 133 -44.46 6.41 -1.46
N GLY A 134 -45.39 6.52 -0.50
CA GLY A 134 -46.23 5.41 -0.06
C GLY A 134 -45.55 4.39 0.86
N VAL A 135 -44.28 4.58 1.20
CA VAL A 135 -43.57 3.77 2.19
C VAL A 135 -43.68 4.46 3.56
N GLU A 136 -43.78 3.71 4.66
CA GLU A 136 -43.83 4.29 6.02
C GLU A 136 -42.45 4.41 6.68
N SER A 137 -41.50 3.54 6.31
CA SER A 137 -40.21 3.40 6.99
C SER A 137 -39.20 2.64 6.12
N PHE A 138 -37.92 3.02 6.20
CA PHE A 138 -36.82 2.32 5.51
C PHE A 138 -36.71 0.85 5.92
N HIS A 139 -37.15 0.50 7.14
CA HIS A 139 -37.12 -0.88 7.62
C HIS A 139 -38.10 -1.80 6.87
N LYS A 140 -39.13 -1.25 6.22
CA LYS A 140 -40.06 -2.01 5.36
C LYS A 140 -39.50 -2.33 3.98
N LEU A 141 -38.44 -1.64 3.56
CA LEU A 141 -37.80 -1.88 2.26
C LEU A 141 -36.91 -3.13 2.29
N THR A 142 -36.72 -3.76 1.14
CA THR A 142 -35.75 -4.85 0.98
C THR A 142 -34.32 -4.29 0.98
N LYS A 143 -33.30 -5.13 1.26
CA LYS A 143 -31.90 -4.73 1.13
C LYS A 143 -31.58 -4.19 -0.27
N SER A 144 -32.11 -4.84 -1.32
CA SER A 144 -31.90 -4.40 -2.70
C SER A 144 -32.44 -2.99 -2.94
N SER A 145 -33.67 -2.70 -2.51
CA SER A 145 -34.27 -1.37 -2.65
C SER A 145 -33.49 -0.31 -1.87
N LEU A 146 -32.99 -0.64 -0.68
CA LEU A 146 -32.15 0.28 0.12
C LEU A 146 -30.80 0.56 -0.54
N ILE A 147 -30.18 -0.43 -1.18
CA ILE A 147 -28.93 -0.23 -1.94
C ILE A 147 -29.18 0.60 -3.20
N GLU A 148 -30.30 0.39 -3.88
CA GLU A 148 -30.68 1.22 -5.03
C GLU A 148 -30.89 2.68 -4.62
N LEU A 149 -31.54 2.91 -3.48
CA LEU A 149 -31.62 4.24 -2.87
C LEU A 149 -30.22 4.80 -2.57
N ALA A 150 -29.33 4.01 -1.97
CA ALA A 150 -27.97 4.46 -1.72
C ALA A 150 -27.24 4.85 -3.02
N LYS A 151 -27.36 4.05 -4.07
CA LYS A 151 -26.77 4.31 -5.40
C LYS A 151 -27.29 5.59 -6.07
N SER A 152 -28.46 6.09 -5.69
CA SER A 152 -28.97 7.38 -6.20
C SER A 152 -28.12 8.58 -5.76
N LYS A 153 -27.31 8.42 -4.69
CA LYS A 153 -26.40 9.44 -4.18
C LYS A 153 -25.00 8.84 -3.99
N PRO A 154 -24.25 8.58 -5.09
CA PRO A 154 -22.96 7.92 -5.00
C PRO A 154 -21.96 8.79 -4.23
N VAL A 155 -21.36 8.21 -3.19
CA VAL A 155 -20.31 8.85 -2.41
C VAL A 155 -18.97 8.23 -2.80
N LYS A 156 -17.99 9.07 -3.10
CA LYS A 156 -16.61 8.60 -3.28
C LYS A 156 -16.03 8.26 -1.90
N PRO A 157 -15.45 7.06 -1.72
CA PRO A 157 -14.80 6.72 -0.47
C PRO A 157 -13.69 7.73 -0.22
N LYS A 158 -13.64 8.27 1.00
CA LYS A 158 -12.63 9.24 1.42
C LYS A 158 -11.63 8.56 2.33
N PHE A 159 -10.35 8.81 2.13
CA PHE A 159 -9.32 8.28 3.02
C PHE A 159 -9.11 9.20 4.23
N ILE A 160 -8.76 8.63 5.38
CA ILE A 160 -8.55 9.40 6.60
C ILE A 160 -7.42 10.42 6.40
N VAL A 161 -6.37 10.06 5.66
CA VAL A 161 -5.28 10.99 5.31
C VAL A 161 -5.76 12.22 4.53
N GLU A 162 -6.74 12.05 3.64
CA GLU A 162 -7.32 13.16 2.88
C GLU A 162 -8.14 14.07 3.80
N LYS A 163 -8.93 13.47 4.70
CA LYS A 163 -9.67 14.21 5.72
C LYS A 163 -8.74 15.03 6.61
N LEU A 164 -7.67 14.43 7.14
CA LEU A 164 -6.69 15.13 7.98
C LEU A 164 -6.00 16.27 7.23
N ALA A 165 -5.65 16.07 5.97
CA ALA A 165 -5.04 17.10 5.14
C ALA A 165 -5.99 18.29 4.91
N GLU A 166 -7.28 18.05 4.67
CA GLU A 166 -8.29 19.11 4.56
C GLU A 166 -8.51 19.87 5.88
N GLU A 167 -8.48 19.16 7.02
CA GLU A 167 -8.66 19.75 8.36
C GLU A 167 -7.44 20.54 8.85
N SER A 168 -6.29 20.43 8.16
CA SER A 168 -5.02 21.07 8.54
C SER A 168 -4.99 22.61 8.44
N ASN A 169 -5.99 23.24 7.80
CA ASN A 169 -6.03 24.68 7.46
C ASN A 169 -4.83 25.19 6.64
N LYS A 170 -4.06 24.30 6.00
CA LYS A 170 -2.84 24.63 5.25
C LYS A 170 -2.98 24.51 3.73
N ASP A 171 -4.16 24.17 3.20
CA ASP A 171 -4.36 23.88 1.75
C ASP A 171 -3.41 22.77 1.27
N ILE A 172 -3.45 21.61 1.95
CA ILE A 172 -2.63 20.44 1.61
C ILE A 172 -3.44 19.49 0.74
N LYS A 173 -2.84 19.03 -0.36
CA LYS A 173 -3.47 18.06 -1.28
C LYS A 173 -2.77 16.71 -1.21
N ILE A 174 -3.53 15.64 -1.38
CA ILE A 174 -3.00 14.27 -1.48
C ILE A 174 -2.97 13.88 -2.96
N LEU A 175 -1.82 13.40 -3.42
CA LEU A 175 -1.64 12.79 -4.73
C LEU A 175 -1.35 11.30 -4.55
N TRP A 176 -2.21 10.46 -5.10
CA TRP A 176 -2.05 9.01 -5.07
C TRP A 176 -1.26 8.53 -6.28
N LEU A 177 -0.21 7.76 -6.03
CA LEU A 177 0.51 7.08 -7.12
C LEU A 177 -0.32 5.94 -7.70
N PRO A 178 -0.16 5.64 -9.00
CA PRO A 178 -0.74 4.46 -9.61
C PRO A 178 -0.31 3.17 -8.89
N PRO A 179 -1.19 2.16 -8.76
CA PRO A 179 -0.83 0.87 -8.16
C PRO A 179 0.35 0.22 -8.89
N ALA A 180 1.27 -0.40 -8.14
CA ALA A 180 2.41 -1.15 -8.67
C ALA A 180 3.39 -0.35 -9.57
N HIS A 181 3.44 0.97 -9.42
CA HIS A 181 4.38 1.84 -10.15
C HIS A 181 5.28 2.62 -9.19
N CYS A 182 6.19 1.91 -8.53
CA CYS A 182 7.12 2.50 -7.55
C CYS A 182 8.17 3.42 -8.21
N GLU A 183 8.36 3.34 -9.53
CA GLU A 183 9.28 4.17 -10.31
C GLU A 183 8.89 5.66 -10.29
N PHE A 184 7.60 5.94 -10.10
CA PHE A 184 7.08 7.30 -9.92
C PHE A 184 7.24 7.84 -8.49
N ASN A 185 7.79 7.04 -7.57
CA ASN A 185 8.02 7.45 -6.19
C ASN A 185 9.52 7.69 -5.92
N PRO A 186 9.99 8.96 -5.89
CA PRO A 186 11.41 9.26 -5.69
C PRO A 186 11.99 8.71 -4.39
N ILE A 187 11.15 8.56 -3.34
CA ILE A 187 11.62 8.06 -2.04
C ILE A 187 12.10 6.60 -2.11
N GLU A 188 11.62 5.81 -3.08
CA GLU A 188 12.07 4.43 -3.28
C GLU A 188 13.54 4.36 -3.71
N LEU A 189 13.96 5.34 -4.53
CA LEU A 189 15.37 5.51 -4.92
C LEU A 189 16.20 5.97 -3.72
N ILE A 190 15.67 6.86 -2.88
CA ILE A 190 16.30 7.27 -1.62
C ILE A 190 16.48 6.06 -0.70
N TRP A 191 15.46 5.20 -0.58
CA TRP A 191 15.56 3.96 0.18
C TRP A 191 16.58 3.00 -0.38
N ALA A 192 16.73 2.91 -1.71
CA ALA A 192 17.81 2.13 -2.31
C ALA A 192 19.20 2.64 -1.86
N ILE A 193 19.39 3.96 -1.82
CA ILE A 193 20.65 4.56 -1.36
C ILE A 193 20.89 4.32 0.13
N VAL A 194 19.88 4.55 0.98
CA VAL A 194 19.94 4.31 2.43
C VAL A 194 20.28 2.83 2.71
N LYS A 195 19.58 1.89 2.05
CA LYS A 195 19.84 0.46 2.18
C LYS A 195 21.25 0.10 1.73
N GLY A 196 21.73 0.68 0.62
CA GLY A 196 23.10 0.48 0.14
C GLY A 196 24.16 0.96 1.14
N TYR A 197 23.94 2.11 1.79
CA TYR A 197 24.82 2.61 2.85
C TYR A 197 24.83 1.66 4.05
N ILE A 198 23.66 1.22 4.52
CA ILE A 198 23.52 0.30 5.65
C ILE A 198 24.24 -1.02 5.33
N ALA A 199 23.98 -1.62 4.17
CA ALA A 199 24.60 -2.88 3.76
C ALA A 199 26.13 -2.81 3.73
N LYS A 200 26.70 -1.69 3.24
CA LYS A 200 28.16 -1.48 3.16
C LYS A 200 28.83 -1.31 4.52
N HIS A 201 28.13 -0.76 5.51
CA HIS A 201 28.70 -0.40 6.81
C HIS A 201 28.19 -1.26 7.96
N ASN A 202 27.38 -2.29 7.68
CA ASN A 202 26.80 -3.15 8.69
C ASN A 202 27.89 -4.00 9.37
N PRO A 203 28.18 -3.82 10.67
CA PRO A 203 29.20 -4.60 11.37
C PRO A 203 28.74 -6.02 11.76
N GLY A 204 27.48 -6.40 11.52
CA GLY A 204 26.95 -7.74 11.81
C GLY A 204 25.47 -7.75 12.24
N ASN A 205 25.01 -8.86 12.84
CA ASN A 205 23.61 -9.08 13.23
C ASN A 205 23.17 -8.38 14.55
N ASN A 206 23.58 -7.12 14.78
CA ASN A 206 23.16 -6.34 15.94
C ASN A 206 22.06 -5.34 15.56
N LEU A 207 20.84 -5.54 16.06
CA LEU A 207 19.69 -4.71 15.71
C LEU A 207 19.80 -3.26 16.20
N ASN A 208 20.34 -3.03 17.39
CA ASN A 208 20.58 -1.67 17.89
C ASN A 208 21.67 -0.98 17.07
N GLY A 209 22.68 -1.73 16.63
CA GLY A 209 23.70 -1.23 15.71
C GLY A 209 23.09 -0.81 14.36
N ILE A 210 22.19 -1.63 13.81
CA ILE A 210 21.46 -1.31 12.57
C ILE A 210 20.55 -0.10 12.78
N TYR A 211 19.92 0.05 13.94
CA TYR A 211 19.09 1.22 14.27
C TYR A 211 19.89 2.53 14.28
N GLU A 212 21.02 2.56 14.99
CA GLU A 212 21.92 3.73 14.97
C GLU A 212 22.50 3.99 13.57
N LEU A 213 22.86 2.93 12.85
CA LEU A 213 23.33 3.04 11.47
C LEU A 213 22.26 3.57 10.53
N SER A 214 20.99 3.22 10.75
CA SER A 214 19.85 3.71 9.96
C SER A 214 19.66 5.21 10.15
N LYS A 215 19.72 5.69 11.41
CA LYS A 215 19.70 7.14 11.70
C LYS A 215 20.83 7.88 10.99
N LYS A 216 22.05 7.32 11.05
CA LYS A 216 23.21 7.88 10.34
C LYS A 216 23.06 7.84 8.81
N ALA A 217 22.49 6.78 8.26
CA ALA A 217 22.25 6.64 6.83
C ALA A 217 21.26 7.70 6.33
N VAL A 218 20.17 7.92 7.07
CA VAL A 218 19.18 8.97 6.79
C VAL A 218 19.81 10.36 6.88
N SER A 219 20.63 10.63 7.91
CA SER A 219 21.30 11.94 8.05
C SER A 219 22.34 12.23 6.96
N ASN A 220 22.84 11.22 6.26
CA ASN A 220 23.79 11.39 5.16
C ASN A 220 23.10 11.72 3.82
N ILE A 221 21.78 11.60 3.74
CA ILE A 221 21.05 11.93 2.52
C ILE A 221 21.05 13.44 2.34
N THR A 222 21.61 13.90 1.21
CA THR A 222 21.71 15.32 0.88
C THR A 222 20.54 15.77 0.00
N PRO A 223 20.27 17.09 -0.06
CA PRO A 223 19.31 17.65 -1.01
C PRO A 223 19.65 17.35 -2.48
N GLU A 224 20.95 17.25 -2.81
CA GLU A 224 21.40 16.89 -4.17
C GLU A 224 20.98 15.46 -4.54
N MET A 225 21.10 14.52 -3.60
CA MET A 225 20.66 13.14 -3.81
C MET A 225 19.14 13.08 -4.05
N TRP A 226 18.37 13.85 -3.28
CA TRP A 226 16.93 13.99 -3.47
C TRP A 226 16.56 14.55 -4.84
N ARG A 227 17.17 15.67 -5.27
CA ARG A 227 16.96 16.21 -6.62
C ARG A 227 17.25 15.19 -7.72
N ASN A 228 18.34 14.44 -7.59
CA ASN A 228 18.69 13.42 -8.57
C ASN A 228 17.64 12.30 -8.63
N CYS A 229 17.09 11.87 -7.49
CA CYS A 229 16.01 10.89 -7.42
C CYS A 229 14.70 11.44 -8.03
N VAL A 230 14.32 12.68 -7.72
CA VAL A 230 13.12 13.33 -8.28
C VAL A 230 13.23 13.47 -9.79
N HIS A 231 14.36 14.00 -10.29
CA HIS A 231 14.62 14.09 -11.73
C HIS A 231 14.60 12.72 -12.42
N HIS A 232 15.05 11.66 -11.75
CA HIS A 232 14.98 10.32 -12.30
C HIS A 232 13.52 9.86 -12.50
N SER A 233 12.66 10.06 -11.51
CA SER A 233 11.23 9.72 -11.61
C SER A 233 10.52 10.54 -12.69
N ILE A 234 10.80 11.85 -12.79
CA ILE A 234 10.26 12.71 -13.86
C ILE A 234 10.70 12.21 -15.24
N LYS A 235 11.98 11.91 -15.41
CA LYS A 235 12.50 11.37 -16.68
C LYS A 235 11.86 10.02 -17.03
N TYR A 236 11.53 9.21 -16.03
CA TYR A 236 10.82 7.94 -16.25
C TYR A 236 9.37 8.17 -16.67
N GLU A 237 8.69 9.15 -16.07
CA GLU A 237 7.35 9.60 -16.46
C GLU A 237 7.33 10.08 -17.92
N ASP A 238 8.27 10.95 -18.32
CA ASP A 238 8.37 11.45 -19.70
C ASP A 238 8.48 10.32 -20.72
N LYS A 239 9.28 9.29 -20.41
CA LYS A 239 9.44 8.11 -21.27
C LYS A 239 8.14 7.30 -21.39
N MET A 240 7.37 7.20 -20.30
CA MET A 240 6.09 6.51 -20.33
C MET A 240 5.07 7.26 -21.18
N TRP A 241 5.04 8.60 -21.05
CA TRP A 241 4.23 9.44 -21.93
C TRP A 241 4.61 9.34 -23.39
N GLU A 242 5.91 9.30 -23.70
CA GLU A 242 6.37 9.11 -25.08
C GLU A 242 5.92 7.75 -25.63
N ARG A 243 6.04 6.68 -24.84
CA ARG A 243 5.58 5.34 -25.23
C ARG A 243 4.07 5.31 -25.47
N ASP A 244 3.28 5.97 -24.62
CA ASP A 244 1.83 6.04 -24.74
C ASP A 244 1.40 6.77 -26.01
N ARG A 245 2.01 7.94 -26.28
CA ARG A 245 1.79 8.69 -27.54
C ARG A 245 2.16 7.87 -28.77
N LEU A 246 3.23 7.09 -28.71
CA LEU A 246 3.61 6.19 -29.82
C LEU A 246 2.60 5.07 -30.02
N MET A 247 2.01 4.55 -28.94
CA MET A 247 0.93 3.55 -29.01
C MET A 247 -0.33 4.13 -29.65
N ASP A 248 -0.75 5.32 -29.21
CA ASP A 248 -1.92 6.02 -29.79
C ASP A 248 -1.72 6.29 -31.27
N ASN A 249 -0.57 6.85 -31.65
CA ASN A 249 -0.22 7.08 -33.06
C ASN A 249 -0.18 5.78 -33.88
N PHE A 250 0.24 4.67 -33.27
CA PHE A 250 0.20 3.37 -33.91
C PHE A 250 -1.25 2.90 -34.09
N LEU A 251 -2.11 2.99 -33.07
CA LEU A 251 -3.52 2.58 -33.16
C LEU A 251 -4.30 3.42 -34.17
N ASP A 252 -4.02 4.71 -34.27
CA ASP A 252 -4.67 5.65 -35.19
C ASP A 252 -4.15 5.57 -36.64
N SER A 253 -3.09 4.77 -36.88
CA SER A 253 -2.55 4.61 -38.23
C SER A 253 -3.51 3.82 -39.14
N PRO A 254 -3.71 4.24 -40.40
CA PRO A 254 -4.55 3.53 -41.36
C PRO A 254 -4.16 2.06 -41.58
N ALA A 255 -2.90 1.70 -41.33
CA ALA A 255 -2.40 0.33 -41.44
C ALA A 255 -2.93 -0.59 -40.33
N THR A 256 -3.24 -0.04 -39.17
CA THR A 256 -3.67 -0.76 -37.95
C THR A 256 -5.17 -0.99 -37.95
N ASN A 257 -5.94 -0.08 -38.56
CA ASN A 257 -7.36 -0.29 -38.88
C ASN A 257 -7.60 -1.44 -39.88
N LEU A 258 -6.55 -1.94 -40.55
CA LEU A 258 -6.57 -3.11 -41.42
C LEU A 258 -6.02 -4.38 -40.74
N MET A 259 -5.48 -4.29 -39.52
CA MET A 259 -5.07 -5.46 -38.75
C MET A 259 -6.30 -6.15 -38.15
N THR A 260 -6.49 -7.42 -38.49
CA THR A 260 -7.51 -8.26 -37.87
C THR A 260 -7.16 -8.40 -36.37
N PRO A 261 -8.08 -8.12 -35.44
CA PRO A 261 -7.83 -8.35 -34.03
C PRO A 261 -7.51 -9.83 -33.81
N ILE A 262 -6.52 -10.11 -32.97
CA ILE A 262 -6.28 -11.47 -32.49
C ILE A 262 -7.43 -11.79 -31.54
N ILE A 263 -8.45 -12.47 -32.06
CA ILE A 263 -9.54 -13.01 -31.27
C ILE A 263 -8.97 -14.24 -30.55
N ILE A 264 -8.73 -14.12 -29.25
CA ILE A 264 -8.48 -15.27 -28.39
C ILE A 264 -9.86 -15.78 -27.98
N PRO A 265 -10.37 -16.90 -28.56
CA PRO A 265 -11.64 -17.44 -28.15
C PRO A 265 -11.50 -17.92 -26.71
N ILE A 266 -12.26 -17.29 -25.80
CA ILE A 266 -12.46 -17.83 -24.46
C ILE A 266 -13.27 -19.11 -24.66
N ARG A 267 -12.63 -20.27 -24.51
CA ARG A 267 -13.34 -21.55 -24.53
C ARG A 267 -14.18 -21.59 -23.26
N GLU A 268 -15.47 -21.89 -23.40
CA GLU A 268 -16.41 -22.03 -22.27
C GLU A 268 -16.01 -23.13 -21.27
N ASP A 269 -14.99 -23.95 -21.57
CA ASP A 269 -14.46 -25.01 -20.72
C ASP A 269 -13.18 -24.65 -19.93
N ASP A 270 -12.59 -23.46 -20.11
CA ASP A 270 -11.52 -22.98 -19.21
C ASP A 270 -12.11 -22.12 -18.08
N SER A 271 -13.08 -22.70 -17.37
CA SER A 271 -13.49 -22.23 -16.04
C SER A 271 -12.42 -22.59 -15.02
N SER A 272 -11.26 -21.92 -15.10
CA SER A 272 -10.39 -21.81 -13.93
C SER A 272 -11.00 -20.80 -12.98
N ASP A 273 -11.99 -21.25 -12.20
CA ASP A 273 -12.39 -20.60 -10.96
C ASP A 273 -11.18 -20.64 -10.02
N SER A 274 -10.28 -19.66 -10.15
CA SER A 274 -9.49 -19.25 -9.01
C SER A 274 -10.41 -18.37 -8.18
N GLU A 275 -11.20 -19.01 -7.32
CA GLU A 275 -11.85 -18.34 -6.20
C GLU A 275 -10.80 -17.47 -5.52
N TYR A 276 -10.92 -16.15 -5.66
CA TYR A 276 -10.27 -15.25 -4.73
C TYR A 276 -10.97 -15.50 -3.40
N HIS A 277 -10.39 -16.38 -2.57
CA HIS A 277 -10.69 -16.45 -1.16
C HIS A 277 -10.43 -15.04 -0.60
N THR A 278 -11.51 -14.27 -0.50
CA THR A 278 -11.55 -13.14 0.41
C THR A 278 -11.69 -13.82 1.76
N GLU A 279 -10.59 -13.93 2.50
CA GLU A 279 -10.64 -14.26 3.92
C GLU A 279 -11.55 -13.21 4.59
N SER A 280 -12.81 -13.59 4.72
CA SER A 280 -13.68 -13.13 5.78
C SER A 280 -13.16 -13.75 7.06
N ASP A 281 -12.79 -12.91 8.02
CA ASP A 281 -12.69 -13.14 9.48
C ASP A 281 -12.25 -11.76 10.04
N ASP A 282 -12.84 -11.12 11.05
CA ASP A 282 -13.67 -11.62 12.14
C ASP A 282 -14.73 -10.58 12.55
N LEU A 283 -15.97 -11.06 12.70
CA LEU A 283 -16.94 -10.46 13.60
C LEU A 283 -16.74 -11.13 14.95
N GLU A 284 -16.01 -10.49 15.88
CA GLU A 284 -16.07 -10.90 17.28
C GLU A 284 -17.45 -10.53 17.84
N SER A 285 -18.26 -11.57 18.02
CA SER A 285 -19.43 -11.56 18.87
C SER A 285 -18.98 -11.49 20.33
N GLU A 286 -19.23 -10.37 20.99
CA GLU A 286 -19.40 -10.32 22.44
C GLU A 286 -20.64 -11.14 22.80
N ASP A 287 -20.47 -12.18 23.62
CA ASP A 287 -21.49 -12.58 24.58
C ASP A 287 -20.91 -13.55 25.62
N GLY A 288 -21.16 -13.24 26.89
CA GLY A 288 -21.42 -14.25 27.90
C GLY A 288 -20.35 -14.47 28.97
N ASP A 289 -20.28 -13.55 29.93
CA ASP A 289 -19.80 -13.85 31.27
C ASP A 289 -20.50 -15.10 31.84
N LEU A 290 -19.73 -16.12 32.17
CA LEU A 290 -20.15 -17.19 33.07
C LEU A 290 -19.06 -17.43 34.13
N GLU A 291 -19.38 -16.93 35.32
CA GLU A 291 -18.74 -17.24 36.60
C GLU A 291 -18.50 -18.74 36.77
N PHE A 292 -17.33 -19.12 37.27
CA PHE A 292 -17.19 -20.34 38.04
C PHE A 292 -16.40 -20.10 39.32
N PHE A 293 -17.05 -20.50 40.41
CA PHE A 293 -16.66 -20.47 41.80
C PHE A 293 -15.44 -21.34 42.13
N ASP A 294 -14.83 -20.99 43.27
CA ASP A 294 -13.90 -21.74 44.11
C ASP A 294 -13.94 -23.28 43.99
N SER A 295 -12.75 -23.88 43.90
CA SER A 295 -12.20 -24.88 44.84
C SER A 295 -10.72 -25.14 44.54
#